data_AF-A0A2V8P170-F1
#
_entry.id   AF-A0A2V8P170-F1
#
_cell.length_a   1.000
_cell.length_b   1.000
_cell.length_c   1.000
_cell.angle_alpha   90.00
_cell.angle_beta   90.00
_cell.angle_gamma   90.00
#
_symmetry.space_group_name_H-M   'P 1'
#
loop_
_entity.id
_entity.type
_entity.pdbx_description
1 polymer ?
#
loop_
_entity_poly.entity_id
_entity_poly.type
_entity_poly.pdbx_seq_one_letter_code
_entity_poly.pdbx_strand_id
1 'polypeptide(L)' 'IARLADVAGAMTLEALRGTPAAFDERIHAARPHRGQMEVAAHLRELLRDSEIRQSHLQDDPRVQDAYSL' A
#
# COMPACT_ATOMS: atom_id res chain seq x y z
N ILE A 1 1.67 2.07 18.85
CA ILE A 1 1.43 0.77 18.19
C ILE A 1 0.92 0.96 16.76
N ALA A 2 -0.17 1.71 16.54
CA ALA A 2 -0.74 1.92 15.18
C ALA A 2 0.29 2.31 14.10
N ARG A 3 1.09 3.37 14.32
CA ARG A 3 2.11 3.78 13.32
C ARG A 3 3.20 2.73 13.07
N LEU A 4 3.58 1.95 14.09
CA LEU A 4 4.54 0.86 13.93
C LEU A 4 3.94 -0.26 13.07
N ALA A 5 2.64 -0.52 13.22
CA ALA A 5 1.92 -1.47 12.39
C ALA A 5 1.87 -1.03 10.93
N ASP A 6 1.66 0.27 10.65
CA ASP A 6 1.72 0.80 9.26
C ASP A 6 3.10 0.58 8.63
N VAL A 7 4.17 0.86 9.36
CA VAL A 7 5.54 0.62 8.89
C VAL A 7 5.80 -0.86 8.64
N ALA A 8 5.41 -1.73 9.58
CA ALA A 8 5.54 -3.18 9.39
C ALA A 8 4.69 -3.69 8.21
N GLY A 9 3.50 -3.12 8.01
CA GLY A 9 2.64 -3.39 6.87
C GLY A 9 3.26 -2.97 5.55
N ALA A 10 3.83 -1.76 5.48
CA ALA A 10 4.55 -1.27 4.31
C ALA A 10 5.75 -2.17 3.95
N MET A 11 6.57 -2.55 4.94
CA MET A 11 7.68 -3.50 4.73
C MET A 11 7.18 -4.87 4.25
N THR A 12 6.05 -5.35 4.78
CA THR A 12 5.43 -6.61 4.36
C THR A 12 4.95 -6.53 2.90
N LEU A 13 4.30 -5.43 2.54
CA LEU A 13 3.85 -5.17 1.17
C LEU A 13 5.03 -5.18 0.20
N GLU A 14 6.12 -4.46 0.51
CA GLU A 14 7.31 -4.45 -0.33
C GLU A 14 7.93 -5.85 -0.46
N ALA A 15 8.12 -6.56 0.65
CA ALA A 15 8.70 -7.89 0.66
C ALA A 15 7.90 -8.89 -0.19
N LEU A 16 6.57 -8.75 -0.21
CA LEU A 16 5.66 -9.57 -1.01
C LEU A 16 5.44 -9.02 -2.44
N ARG A 17 6.12 -7.93 -2.81
CA ARG A 17 5.96 -7.25 -4.10
C ARG A 17 4.49 -6.88 -4.35
N GLY A 18 3.81 -6.39 -3.32
CA GLY A 18 2.43 -5.94 -3.40
C GLY A 18 2.29 -4.58 -4.11
N THR A 19 1.06 -4.24 -4.48
CA THR A 19 0.72 -3.01 -5.16
C THR A 19 0.24 -1.92 -4.20
N PRO A 20 0.81 -0.70 -4.25
CA PRO A 20 0.30 0.42 -3.46
C PRO A 20 -1.01 0.98 -4.01
N ALA A 21 -1.53 0.45 -5.13
CA ALA A 21 -2.76 0.92 -5.75
C ALA A 21 -3.98 0.80 -4.83
N ALA A 22 -3.97 -0.15 -3.88
CA ALA A 22 -5.03 -0.29 -2.86
C ALA A 22 -5.16 0.95 -1.95
N PHE A 23 -4.08 1.75 -1.84
CA PHE A 23 -4.02 2.94 -0.99
C PHE A 23 -4.30 4.26 -1.74
N ASP A 24 -4.75 4.17 -3.00
CA ASP A 24 -5.09 5.35 -3.81
C ASP A 24 -6.18 6.18 -3.12
N GLU A 25 -5.93 7.48 -3.01
CA GLU A 25 -6.82 8.43 -2.33
C GLU A 25 -8.26 8.37 -2.82
N ARG A 26 -8.47 8.11 -4.11
CA ARG A 26 -9.81 8.05 -4.72
C ARG A 26 -10.62 6.87 -4.18
N ILE A 27 -9.96 5.75 -3.87
CA ILE A 27 -10.60 4.57 -3.26
C ILE A 27 -11.12 4.91 -1.87
N HIS A 28 -10.29 5.59 -1.07
CA HIS A 28 -10.65 5.97 0.29
C HIS A 28 -11.65 7.13 0.34
N ALA A 29 -11.60 8.05 -0.62
CA ALA A 29 -12.58 9.11 -0.77
C ALA A 29 -13.98 8.59 -1.13
N ALA A 30 -14.08 7.47 -1.86
CA ALA A 30 -15.36 6.84 -2.17
C ALA A 30 -16.08 6.28 -0.91
N ARG A 31 -15.33 5.98 0.16
CA ARG A 31 -15.87 5.55 1.45
C ARG A 31 -15.07 6.19 2.61
N PRO A 32 -15.32 7.47 2.93
CA PRO A 32 -14.39 8.33 3.65
C PRO A 32 -14.41 8.13 5.18
N HIS A 33 -13.99 6.95 5.63
CA HIS A 33 -13.72 6.72 7.05
C HIS A 33 -12.41 7.40 7.44
N ARG A 34 -12.45 8.28 8.45
CA ARG A 34 -11.28 9.07 8.88
C ARG A 34 -10.00 8.24 9.01
N GLY A 35 -10.06 7.15 9.79
CA GLY A 35 -8.89 6.30 10.02
C GLY A 35 -8.40 5.58 8.76
N GLN A 36 -9.31 5.21 7.85
CA GLN A 36 -8.95 4.57 6.58
C GLN A 36 -8.18 5.54 5.67
N MET A 37 -8.63 6.80 5.60
CA MET A 37 -7.93 7.85 4.84
C MET A 37 -6.56 8.17 5.43
N GLU A 38 -6.47 8.28 6.76
CA GLU A 38 -5.22 8.56 7.48
C GLU A 38 -4.17 7.45 7.24
N VAL A 39 -4.56 6.18 7.39
CA VAL A 39 -3.65 5.04 7.17
C VAL A 39 -3.21 4.96 5.71
N ALA A 40 -4.14 5.12 4.76
CA ALA A 40 -3.81 5.09 3.34
C ALA A 40 -2.87 6.21 2.91
N ALA A 41 -3.06 7.43 3.42
CA ALA A 41 -2.14 8.54 3.19
C ALA A 41 -0.75 8.24 3.75
N HIS A 42 -0.67 7.67 4.95
CA HIS A 42 0.61 7.31 5.57
C HIS A 42 1.32 6.19 4.81
N LEU A 43 0.61 5.15 4.36
CA LEU A 43 1.18 4.08 3.56
C LEU A 43 1.68 4.57 2.20
N ARG A 44 0.93 5.48 1.53
CA ARG A 44 1.42 6.15 0.30
C ARG A 44 2.70 6.94 0.53
N GLU A 45 2.86 7.56 1.70
CA GLU A 45 4.10 8.26 2.06
C GLU A 45 5.26 7.30 2.25
N LEU A 46 5.05 6.23 3.03
CA LEU A 46 6.08 5.24 3.33
C LEU A 46 6.57 4.50 2.10
N LEU A 47 5.67 4.25 1.14
CA LEU A 47 5.95 3.49 -0.10
C LEU A 47 6.37 4.40 -1.26
N ARG A 48 6.49 5.72 -1.03
CA ARG A 48 6.90 6.68 -2.04
C ARG A 48 8.30 6.33 -2.52
N ASP A 49 8.49 6.36 -3.84
CA ASP A 49 9.77 6.11 -4.51
C ASP A 49 10.41 4.73 -4.20
N SER A 50 9.59 3.74 -3.80
CA SER A 50 10.05 2.37 -3.56
C SER A 50 10.70 1.73 -4.81
N GLU A 51 12.00 1.43 -4.73
CA GLU A 51 12.73 0.70 -5.76
C GLU A 51 12.22 -0.75 -5.91
N ILE A 52 11.78 -1.36 -4.80
CA ILE A 52 11.18 -2.69 -4.82
C ILE A 52 9.90 -2.65 -5.65
N ARG A 53 9.05 -1.64 -5.48
CA ARG A 53 7.88 -1.45 -6.32
C ARG A 53 8.26 -1.33 -7.79
N GLN A 54 9.25 -0.50 -8.12
CA GLN A 54 9.71 -0.34 -9.51
C GLN A 54 10.20 -1.66 -10.13
N SER A 55 10.85 -2.53 -9.34
CA SER A 55 11.44 -3.79 -9.82
C SER A 55 10.44 -4.81 -10.38
N HIS A 56 9.13 -4.65 -10.13
CA HIS A 56 8.09 -5.58 -10.56
C HIS A 56 6.87 -4.88 -11.18
N LEU A 57 7.03 -3.65 -11.68
CA LEU A 57 5.93 -2.95 -12.37
C LEU A 57 5.61 -3.52 -13.75
N GLN A 58 6.61 -4.08 -14.43
CA GLN A 58 6.50 -4.60 -15.79
C GLN A 58 6.45 -6.13 -15.75
N ASP A 59 5.66 -6.72 -16.66
CA ASP A 59 5.51 -8.17 -16.83
C ASP A 59 5.14 -8.94 -15.55
N ASP A 60 4.47 -8.29 -14.59
CA ASP A 60 3.93 -8.94 -13.41
C ASP A 60 2.67 -9.74 -13.78
N PRO A 61 2.66 -11.09 -13.71
CA PRO A 61 1.51 -11.89 -14.09
C PRO A 61 0.37 -11.83 -13.06
N ARG A 62 0.59 -11.21 -11.89
CA ARG A 62 -0.40 -11.13 -10.82
C ARG A 62 -1.44 -10.05 -11.13
N VAL A 63 -2.71 -10.40 -10.96
CA VAL A 63 -3.84 -9.49 -11.19
C VAL A 63 -4.22 -8.73 -9.93
N GLN A 64 -4.12 -9.36 -8.75
CA GLN A 64 -4.53 -8.80 -7.48
C GLN A 64 -3.68 -9.36 -6.33
N ASP A 65 -3.49 -8.53 -5.31
CA ASP A 65 -2.96 -8.97 -4.02
C ASP A 65 -4.01 -9.66 -3.15
N ALA A 66 -3.54 -10.47 -2.20
CA ALA A 66 -4.38 -11.00 -1.14
C ALA A 66 -4.93 -9.86 -0.27
N TYR A 67 -6.13 -10.02 0.30
CA TYR A 67 -6.80 -8.97 1.08
C TYR A 67 -6.04 -8.50 2.34
N SER A 68 -5.09 -9.30 2.82
CA SER A 68 -4.25 -8.94 3.96
C SER A 68 -3.13 -7.95 3.61
N LEU A 69 -2.99 -7.62 2.32
CA LEU A 69 -2.05 -6.62 1.79
C LEU A 69 -2.75 -5.29 1.53
#